data_AF-Q1D5C2-F1
#
_entry.id   AF-Q1D5C2-F1
#
_cell.length_a   1.000
_cell.length_b   1.000
_cell.length_c   1.000
_cell.angle_alpha   90.00
_cell.angle_beta   90.00
_cell.angle_gamma   90.00
#
_symmetry.space_group_name_H-M   'P 1'
#
loop_
_entity.id
_entity.type
_entity.pdbx_description
1 polymer ?
#
loop_
_entity_poly.entity_id
_entity_poly.type
_entity_poly.pdbx_seq_one_letter_code
_entity_poly.pdbx_strand_id
1 'polypeptide(L)'
;MPWSFRQMLAPLSALLLFMSACGDDPEVRPVCGNGIVEAGETCDDGNRNNNDSCDNSCRRPTPDAGTEEDAGTEDDAGTGEVDAGTGEEDAGTGEDDAGTTEDAGTGEDDAGTTEDAGTGEDDAGTTEDGGSGEQDAGSDEDGGSGEPDSGTDAGTGEDDAGTDAGTVQVSLDSFGPTGTFARTGTTGATFPEALTVRLREEAPAEVWVEVTSSSAVLNVQGGLVRIAPGERSATVQVTANLAADPETDKATLTATLGNDTRAATVRVLAANQAAELATLSPEVISVSAGQTQGYTVELDVPPAQDTVIQLALEPASLGTVPVTVTVPANSLSAKFDFTAGSTGGEGQLVAALNGQSIAAAVQVTAGSSTGHVVISEFAVAGPGGASDEFIELYNPTSSAVDISGWKVQYKAYSSTNYNNSFTLPANSVIQPRGYFLVVASGYASTSGNTVSGDANWGTALNLAANSNGGHVRVGYPELALTDGISSPLVVDTVGYLNANAAEGSPLPAYPPTAGSFERKASAVSTAASMVDGADALLGNGHDSNDNSADFILRPTRQPQNRASATEP
;
A
#
# COMPACT_ATOMS: atom_id res chain seq x y z
N MET A 1 64.71 -51.08 5.02
CA MET A 1 65.26 -50.29 6.14
C MET A 1 64.35 -49.09 6.31
N PRO A 2 63.77 -48.91 7.51
CA PRO A 2 62.60 -48.07 7.76
C PRO A 2 63.01 -46.68 8.28
N TRP A 3 62.07 -45.74 8.38
CA TRP A 3 61.94 -44.65 9.38
C TRP A 3 60.50 -44.14 9.26
N SER A 4 59.76 -43.73 10.29
CA SER A 4 59.80 -43.90 11.74
C SER A 4 58.48 -43.29 12.25
N PHE A 5 57.73 -44.04 13.05
CA PHE A 5 56.56 -43.58 13.82
C PHE A 5 57.04 -42.75 15.03
N ARG A 6 56.53 -41.53 15.23
CA ARG A 6 56.56 -40.68 16.47
C ARG A 6 55.78 -39.40 16.10
N GLN A 7 54.82 -38.85 16.84
CA GLN A 7 54.43 -38.91 18.25
C GLN A 7 52.96 -38.48 18.39
N MET A 8 52.20 -39.22 19.21
CA MET A 8 51.05 -38.72 19.97
C MET A 8 51.54 -37.86 21.15
N LEU A 9 50.63 -37.00 21.65
CA LEU A 9 50.60 -36.25 22.94
C LEU A 9 50.95 -34.75 22.89
N ALA A 10 49.91 -33.92 22.94
CA ALA A 10 49.86 -32.70 23.74
C ALA A 10 48.47 -32.59 24.39
N PRO A 11 48.35 -32.57 25.74
CA PRO A 11 47.07 -32.52 26.45
C PRO A 11 46.67 -31.10 26.89
N LEU A 12 45.36 -30.95 27.12
CA LEU A 12 44.67 -30.03 28.04
C LEU A 12 45.39 -28.71 28.44
N SER A 13 44.92 -27.59 27.87
CA SER A 13 44.77 -26.33 28.61
C SER A 13 43.96 -25.31 27.77
N ALA A 14 42.64 -25.31 27.94
CA ALA A 14 41.74 -24.19 27.62
C ALA A 14 40.30 -24.56 28.05
N LEU A 15 40.11 -24.82 29.34
CA LEU A 15 38.80 -24.72 29.97
C LEU A 15 38.83 -23.42 30.79
N LEU A 16 38.24 -22.36 30.23
CA LEU A 16 37.68 -21.15 30.84
C LEU A 16 37.79 -20.00 29.83
N LEU A 17 36.66 -19.34 29.61
CA LEU A 17 36.37 -18.22 28.69
C LEU A 17 35.87 -18.64 27.30
N PHE A 18 34.58 -18.97 27.20
CA PHE A 18 33.63 -18.37 26.24
C PHE A 18 32.20 -18.80 26.62
N MET A 19 31.71 -18.24 27.73
CA MET A 19 30.27 -18.06 27.98
C MET A 19 30.12 -16.63 28.47
N SER A 20 29.85 -15.70 27.54
CA SER A 20 29.21 -14.40 27.75
C SER A 20 29.41 -13.54 26.50
N ALA A 21 28.62 -13.82 25.45
CA ALA A 21 28.40 -12.91 24.33
C ALA A 21 27.12 -13.31 23.57
N CYS A 22 25.99 -13.37 24.29
CA CYS A 22 24.72 -12.96 23.68
C CYS A 22 24.66 -11.46 23.95
N GLY A 23 25.25 -10.67 23.04
CA GLY A 23 24.99 -9.25 22.99
C GLY A 23 23.62 -9.07 22.35
N ASP A 24 22.78 -8.30 23.01
CA ASP A 24 21.48 -7.86 22.52
C ASP A 24 21.61 -7.38 21.07
N ASP A 25 20.86 -8.02 20.17
CA ASP A 25 20.61 -7.50 18.83
C ASP A 25 20.01 -6.09 19.02
N PRO A 26 20.51 -5.03 18.38
CA PRO A 26 19.83 -3.75 18.43
C PRO A 26 18.46 -3.96 17.80
N GLU A 27 17.43 -3.96 18.64
CA GLU A 27 16.03 -3.99 18.23
C GLU A 27 15.85 -2.87 17.19
N VAL A 28 15.78 -3.25 15.92
CA VAL A 28 15.51 -2.33 14.82
C VAL A 28 14.11 -1.82 15.09
N ARG A 29 14.03 -0.61 15.65
CA ARG A 29 12.76 0.04 15.90
C ARG A 29 12.20 0.40 14.54
N PRO A 30 10.95 0.01 14.23
CA PRO A 30 10.34 0.39 12.96
C PRO A 30 10.39 1.92 12.79
N VAL A 31 10.87 2.38 11.64
CA VAL A 31 11.04 3.81 11.33
C VAL A 31 10.14 4.19 10.17
N CYS A 32 8.98 4.74 10.52
CA CYS A 32 8.05 5.28 9.54
C CYS A 32 8.67 6.37 8.66
N GLY A 33 8.51 6.21 7.35
CA GLY A 33 8.98 7.09 6.30
C GLY A 33 10.34 6.71 5.71
N ASN A 34 10.78 5.45 5.87
CA ASN A 34 12.06 4.94 5.34
C ASN A 34 11.90 4.13 4.03
N GLY A 35 10.68 3.95 3.55
CA GLY A 35 10.30 3.23 2.34
C GLY A 35 10.20 1.71 2.52
N ILE A 36 10.27 1.21 3.76
CA ILE A 36 10.24 -0.22 4.09
C ILE A 36 9.15 -0.45 5.12
N VAL A 37 8.13 -1.25 4.77
CA VAL A 37 7.09 -1.64 5.73
C VAL A 37 7.67 -2.63 6.73
N GLU A 38 7.89 -2.18 7.96
CA GLU A 38 8.43 -2.98 9.05
C GLU A 38 7.31 -3.58 9.93
N ALA A 39 7.69 -4.51 10.83
CA ALA A 39 6.71 -5.18 11.68
C ALA A 39 6.02 -4.18 12.64
N GLY A 40 4.73 -3.92 12.40
CA GLY A 40 3.92 -2.95 13.16
C GLY A 40 3.38 -1.79 12.31
N GLU A 41 3.86 -1.65 11.09
CA GLU A 41 3.43 -0.64 10.12
C GLU A 41 2.37 -1.21 9.16
N THR A 42 1.42 -0.39 8.72
CA THR A 42 0.41 -0.79 7.72
C THR A 42 0.69 -0.21 6.33
N CYS A 43 1.64 0.72 6.26
CA CYS A 43 2.20 1.37 5.08
C CYS A 43 3.52 2.03 5.48
N ASP A 44 4.39 2.33 4.52
CA ASP A 44 5.55 3.24 4.62
C ASP A 44 5.83 3.72 3.18
N ASP A 45 5.73 5.02 2.93
CA ASP A 45 5.87 5.62 1.60
C ASP A 45 7.14 6.47 1.45
N GLY A 46 8.13 6.25 2.32
CA GLY A 46 9.46 6.82 2.18
C GLY A 46 9.54 8.32 2.44
N ASN A 47 8.49 8.91 3.02
CA ASN A 47 8.46 10.32 3.35
C ASN A 47 7.80 10.59 4.73
N ARG A 48 7.65 11.86 5.13
CA ARG A 48 7.06 12.25 6.42
C ARG A 48 5.86 13.20 6.31
N ASN A 49 5.06 13.04 5.26
CA ASN A 49 3.89 13.83 5.00
C ASN A 49 2.65 13.13 5.59
N ASN A 50 1.81 13.85 6.33
CA ASN A 50 0.60 13.25 6.93
C ASN A 50 -0.60 13.17 5.99
N ASN A 51 -0.51 13.83 4.83
CA ASN A 51 -1.66 14.10 3.96
C ASN A 51 -1.62 13.28 2.66
N ASP A 52 -0.85 12.21 2.62
CA ASP A 52 -0.81 11.25 1.52
C ASP A 52 -1.37 9.89 1.97
N SER A 53 -1.04 8.85 1.22
CA SER A 53 -1.54 7.49 1.45
C SER A 53 -0.99 6.82 2.71
N CYS A 54 0.00 7.39 3.38
CA CYS A 54 0.57 6.83 4.61
C CYS A 54 0.96 7.92 5.62
N ASP A 55 0.24 7.99 6.75
CA ASP A 55 0.57 9.00 7.76
C ASP A 55 1.91 8.73 8.48
N ASN A 56 2.44 9.73 9.20
CA ASN A 56 3.67 9.61 10.00
C ASN A 56 3.58 8.60 11.16
N SER A 57 2.42 7.99 11.39
CA SER A 57 2.22 6.88 12.33
C SER A 57 2.16 5.52 11.62
N CYS A 58 2.49 5.48 10.33
CA CYS A 58 2.47 4.32 9.45
C CYS A 58 1.10 3.66 9.38
N ARG A 59 0.07 4.50 9.39
CA ARG A 59 -1.33 4.15 9.20
C ARG A 59 -1.85 4.76 7.93
N ARG A 60 -2.59 3.97 7.17
CA ARG A 60 -3.36 4.50 6.04
C ARG A 60 -4.49 5.36 6.61
N PRO A 61 -4.66 6.60 6.15
CA PRO A 61 -5.83 7.38 6.53
C PRO A 61 -7.08 6.59 6.15
N THR A 62 -8.03 6.52 7.07
CA THR A 62 -9.31 5.86 6.80
C THR A 62 -9.97 6.58 5.64
N PRO A 63 -10.40 5.87 4.57
CA PRO A 63 -11.16 6.49 3.50
C PRO A 63 -12.36 7.19 4.11
N ASP A 64 -12.45 8.50 3.89
CA ASP A 64 -13.67 9.23 4.15
C ASP A 64 -14.76 8.54 3.34
N ALA A 65 -15.69 7.89 4.03
CA ALA A 65 -16.86 7.28 3.43
C ALA A 65 -17.85 8.40 3.09
N GLY A 66 -17.46 9.28 2.18
CA GLY A 66 -18.34 10.18 1.46
C GLY A 66 -19.06 9.39 0.38
N THR A 67 -20.21 8.83 0.73
CA THR A 67 -21.21 8.40 -0.24
C THR A 67 -21.77 9.64 -0.94
N GLU A 68 -21.57 9.76 -2.25
CA GLU A 68 -22.57 9.96 -3.32
C GLU A 68 -21.89 10.52 -4.59
N GLU A 69 -22.47 10.19 -5.74
CA GLU A 69 -22.01 10.50 -7.09
C GLU A 69 -21.88 12.02 -7.33
N ASP A 70 -20.73 12.47 -7.83
CA ASP A 70 -20.68 13.70 -8.64
C ASP A 70 -20.01 13.42 -9.99
N ALA A 71 -20.86 13.23 -10.98
CA ALA A 71 -20.52 13.28 -12.39
C ALA A 71 -20.67 14.73 -12.85
N GLY A 72 -19.57 15.48 -12.89
CA GLY A 72 -19.55 16.85 -13.39
C GLY A 72 -18.15 17.30 -13.77
N THR A 73 -17.96 17.61 -15.05
CA THR A 73 -16.77 18.27 -15.59
C THR A 73 -16.92 19.79 -15.45
N GLU A 74 -15.84 20.45 -15.04
CA GLU A 74 -15.51 21.89 -15.09
C GLU A 74 -15.83 22.76 -13.85
N ASP A 75 -14.76 23.37 -13.32
CA ASP A 75 -14.59 24.46 -12.34
C ASP A 75 -15.77 24.82 -11.41
N ASP A 76 -15.63 24.45 -10.13
CA ASP A 76 -16.29 25.16 -9.01
C ASP A 76 -15.24 25.86 -8.14
N ALA A 77 -15.28 27.19 -8.24
CA ALA A 77 -14.77 28.14 -7.29
C ALA A 77 -15.96 28.74 -6.49
N GLY A 78 -15.93 28.62 -5.15
CA GLY A 78 -16.73 29.43 -4.23
C GLY A 78 -17.42 28.64 -3.11
N THR A 79 -16.84 28.51 -1.90
CA THR A 79 -16.92 29.41 -0.71
C THR A 79 -18.20 29.36 0.14
N GLY A 80 -18.00 29.19 1.46
CA GLY A 80 -18.88 29.62 2.58
C GLY A 80 -19.56 28.45 3.30
N GLU A 81 -19.38 28.18 4.61
CA GLU A 81 -19.45 29.12 5.74
C GLU A 81 -18.63 28.66 7.00
N VAL A 82 -17.84 29.61 7.57
CA VAL A 82 -17.68 29.99 9.01
C VAL A 82 -17.15 28.93 10.01
N ASP A 83 -16.21 29.15 10.96
CA ASP A 83 -15.20 30.16 11.34
C ASP A 83 -14.37 29.49 12.47
N ALA A 84 -13.04 29.63 12.41
CA ALA A 84 -12.18 29.66 13.60
C ALA A 84 -10.94 30.52 13.30
N GLY A 85 -11.03 31.83 13.60
CA GLY A 85 -9.88 32.74 13.66
C GLY A 85 -8.72 32.19 14.51
N THR A 86 -7.48 32.62 14.32
CA THR A 86 -7.00 34.00 14.53
C THR A 86 -5.54 34.11 14.09
N GLY A 87 -5.12 35.29 13.61
CA GLY A 87 -3.69 35.62 13.45
C GLY A 87 -3.41 36.63 12.34
N GLU A 88 -3.34 37.90 12.73
CA GLU A 88 -3.09 39.10 11.91
C GLU A 88 -1.76 39.08 11.14
N GLU A 89 -1.72 39.69 9.94
CA GLU A 89 -0.86 40.85 9.64
C GLU A 89 -1.05 41.35 8.18
N ASP A 90 -1.31 42.66 8.08
CA ASP A 90 -1.47 43.50 6.89
C ASP A 90 -0.09 43.90 6.30
N ALA A 91 0.02 43.86 4.97
CA ALA A 91 0.89 44.77 4.22
C ALA A 91 0.34 44.98 2.79
N GLY A 92 -0.15 46.20 2.52
CA GLY A 92 -0.60 46.69 1.21
C GLY A 92 0.46 46.66 0.09
N THR A 93 0.31 47.25 -1.08
CA THR A 93 -0.55 48.31 -1.62
C THR A 93 -0.44 48.22 -3.15
N GLY A 94 -1.49 48.55 -3.92
CA GLY A 94 -1.35 48.69 -5.38
C GLY A 94 -2.66 49.06 -6.06
N GLU A 95 -2.85 50.36 -6.22
CA GLU A 95 -3.97 51.04 -6.86
C GLU A 95 -4.16 50.59 -8.32
N ASP A 96 -5.41 50.35 -8.73
CA ASP A 96 -5.92 50.85 -10.02
C ASP A 96 -7.46 50.93 -9.97
N ASP A 97 -7.91 52.18 -9.94
CA ASP A 97 -9.28 52.66 -9.99
C ASP A 97 -9.83 52.52 -11.41
N ALA A 98 -10.95 51.81 -11.54
CA ALA A 98 -11.81 51.88 -12.72
C ALA A 98 -13.28 51.88 -12.27
N GLY A 99 -13.72 52.95 -11.62
CA GLY A 99 -15.13 53.23 -11.45
C GLY A 99 -15.84 53.55 -12.77
N THR A 100 -17.04 53.00 -12.96
CA THR A 100 -18.19 53.70 -13.58
C THR A 100 -19.51 53.20 -12.99
N THR A 101 -20.10 54.02 -12.11
CA THR A 101 -21.52 54.45 -12.05
C THR A 101 -22.66 53.45 -12.33
N GLU A 102 -23.56 53.24 -11.35
CA GLU A 102 -24.86 53.95 -11.25
C GLU A 102 -25.65 53.51 -10.00
N ASP A 103 -26.07 54.51 -9.24
CA ASP A 103 -27.07 54.44 -8.18
C ASP A 103 -28.47 54.59 -8.80
N ALA A 104 -29.41 53.75 -8.39
CA ALA A 104 -30.84 54.05 -8.47
C ALA A 104 -31.61 53.17 -7.48
N GLY A 105 -31.74 53.67 -6.25
CA GLY A 105 -32.81 53.22 -5.35
C GLY A 105 -34.20 53.63 -5.85
N THR A 106 -35.19 52.77 -5.58
CA THR A 106 -36.59 53.12 -5.31
C THR A 106 -37.09 52.04 -4.34
N GLY A 107 -37.42 52.35 -3.08
CA GLY A 107 -38.61 53.09 -2.70
C GLY A 107 -39.69 52.06 -2.30
N GLU A 108 -39.82 51.77 -1.01
CA GLU A 108 -40.96 52.17 -0.16
C GLU A 108 -42.14 51.18 -0.21
N ASP A 109 -42.40 50.50 0.93
CA ASP A 109 -43.67 50.70 1.63
C ASP A 109 -43.62 50.13 3.06
N ASP A 110 -43.81 51.06 3.98
CA ASP A 110 -43.94 50.97 5.44
C ASP A 110 -45.39 50.58 5.82
N ALA A 111 -45.52 49.72 6.83
CA ALA A 111 -46.69 49.74 7.71
C ALA A 111 -46.29 49.19 9.09
N GLY A 112 -45.93 50.11 10.00
CA GLY A 112 -45.88 49.88 11.46
C GLY A 112 -47.16 49.22 12.02
N THR A 113 -47.14 48.70 13.25
CA THR A 113 -47.27 49.52 14.46
C THR A 113 -46.60 48.90 15.70
N THR A 114 -45.81 49.71 16.42
CA THR A 114 -45.75 50.00 17.89
C THR A 114 -46.02 48.86 18.87
N GLU A 115 -45.24 48.59 19.93
CA GLU A 115 -44.68 49.44 21.00
C GLU A 115 -43.66 48.56 21.76
N ASP A 116 -42.38 48.94 21.84
CA ASP A 116 -41.70 49.60 22.96
C ASP A 116 -41.86 48.94 24.34
N ALA A 117 -40.79 48.24 24.77
CA ALA A 117 -40.12 48.52 26.03
C ALA A 117 -38.69 47.95 25.96
N GLY A 118 -37.73 48.79 25.53
CA GLY A 118 -36.35 48.68 26.02
C GLY A 118 -36.32 48.90 27.54
N THR A 119 -35.23 48.79 28.29
CA THR A 119 -33.79 48.86 28.11
C THR A 119 -33.22 48.27 29.43
N GLY A 120 -31.96 47.96 29.67
CA GLY A 120 -30.66 48.27 29.09
C GLY A 120 -29.64 47.45 29.90
N GLU A 121 -28.55 47.04 29.28
CA GLU A 121 -27.24 47.72 29.26
C GLU A 121 -26.27 47.16 30.33
N ASP A 122 -25.32 46.39 29.80
CA ASP A 122 -23.87 46.56 29.90
C ASP A 122 -23.14 46.45 31.25
N ASP A 123 -22.38 45.34 31.33
CA ASP A 123 -20.92 45.26 31.40
C ASP A 123 -20.13 46.23 32.30
N ALA A 124 -19.31 45.65 33.19
CA ALA A 124 -17.86 45.86 33.26
C ALA A 124 -17.27 45.44 34.61
N GLY A 125 -16.14 44.74 34.56
CA GLY A 125 -15.04 45.00 35.49
C GLY A 125 -14.54 43.81 36.32
N THR A 126 -13.49 43.17 35.81
CA THR A 126 -12.51 42.38 36.57
C THR A 126 -11.55 43.27 37.37
N THR A 127 -11.07 42.83 38.54
CA THR A 127 -9.63 42.76 38.91
C THR A 127 -9.39 42.20 40.33
N GLU A 128 -8.52 41.19 40.36
CA GLU A 128 -7.48 40.80 41.32
C GLU A 128 -7.41 41.24 42.81
N ASP A 129 -7.22 40.20 43.63
CA ASP A 129 -6.17 39.98 44.66
C ASP A 129 -6.35 40.50 46.10
N GLY A 130 -5.94 39.65 47.07
CA GLY A 130 -5.69 40.06 48.45
C GLY A 130 -6.34 39.23 49.59
N GLY A 131 -5.78 38.04 49.85
CA GLY A 131 -5.34 37.52 51.16
C GLY A 131 -6.17 37.63 52.47
N SER A 132 -6.16 36.50 53.20
CA SER A 132 -6.31 36.32 54.67
C SER A 132 -7.66 36.73 55.29
N GLY A 133 -8.26 36.04 56.24
CA GLY A 133 -7.80 35.12 57.27
C GLY A 133 -8.74 35.32 58.48
N GLU A 134 -8.79 34.32 59.35
CA GLU A 134 -9.34 34.32 60.71
C GLU A 134 -10.81 33.91 60.93
N GLN A 135 -10.90 32.91 61.83
CA GLN A 135 -12.06 32.36 62.52
C GLN A 135 -12.35 33.14 63.82
N ASP A 136 -13.40 32.67 64.50
CA ASP A 136 -13.75 32.83 65.91
C ASP A 136 -14.78 33.95 66.15
N ALA A 137 -15.78 33.86 67.04
CA ALA A 137 -16.05 32.97 68.15
C ALA A 137 -17.54 33.10 68.49
N GLY A 138 -18.09 32.21 69.33
CA GLY A 138 -19.30 32.53 70.08
C GLY A 138 -20.08 31.32 70.58
N SER A 139 -19.70 30.88 71.78
CA SER A 139 -20.22 29.74 72.53
C SER A 139 -21.28 30.13 73.58
N ASP A 140 -21.75 29.09 74.28
CA ASP A 140 -22.42 29.03 75.61
C ASP A 140 -23.97 29.14 75.57
N GLU A 141 -24.79 28.16 75.94
CA GLU A 141 -24.90 27.16 77.05
C GLU A 141 -26.10 27.49 77.96
N ASP A 142 -26.64 26.42 78.58
CA ASP A 142 -27.66 26.34 79.66
C ASP A 142 -29.15 26.37 79.20
N GLY A 143 -30.05 25.45 79.55
CA GLY A 143 -30.06 24.29 80.44
C GLY A 143 -31.51 24.03 80.89
N GLY A 144 -31.97 22.77 80.94
CA GLY A 144 -33.11 22.38 81.80
C GLY A 144 -34.29 21.57 81.23
N SER A 145 -34.16 20.23 81.31
CA SER A 145 -35.11 19.22 81.81
C SER A 145 -36.48 18.93 81.15
N GLY A 146 -36.63 17.67 80.70
CA GLY A 146 -37.92 16.95 80.60
C GLY A 146 -37.88 15.74 79.66
N GLU A 147 -37.60 14.53 80.16
CA GLU A 147 -37.81 13.24 79.47
C GLU A 147 -39.19 12.63 79.82
N PRO A 148 -39.69 11.58 79.12
CA PRO A 148 -39.41 11.14 77.75
C PRO A 148 -40.71 10.78 76.98
N ASP A 149 -40.71 10.89 75.65
CA ASP A 149 -41.57 10.02 74.83
C ASP A 149 -40.85 9.60 73.55
N SER A 150 -41.16 8.37 73.21
CA SER A 150 -40.55 7.38 72.35
C SER A 150 -40.48 7.71 70.86
N GLY A 151 -39.38 7.25 70.26
CA GLY A 151 -39.31 6.89 68.83
C GLY A 151 -38.39 7.76 68.01
N THR A 152 -37.09 7.49 68.09
CA THR A 152 -36.02 8.09 67.27
C THR A 152 -36.25 7.92 65.78
N ASP A 153 -36.36 9.07 65.12
CA ASP A 153 -36.04 9.34 63.73
C ASP A 153 -34.60 9.91 63.63
N ALA A 154 -33.93 9.50 62.54
CA ALA A 154 -32.76 10.05 61.84
C ALA A 154 -31.38 10.22 62.53
N GLY A 155 -30.35 9.66 61.87
CA GLY A 155 -29.00 10.24 61.90
C GLY A 155 -27.83 9.30 61.62
N THR A 156 -27.59 9.00 60.34
CA THR A 156 -26.27 9.05 59.66
C THR A 156 -24.97 8.79 60.45
N GLY A 157 -24.24 7.75 60.02
CA GLY A 157 -22.78 7.82 59.86
C GLY A 157 -21.94 6.85 60.69
N GLU A 158 -21.33 5.89 59.98
CA GLU A 158 -20.08 5.18 60.27
C GLU A 158 -20.14 3.78 60.93
N ASP A 159 -19.47 2.86 60.23
CA ASP A 159 -18.98 1.54 60.61
C ASP A 159 -20.00 0.39 60.76
N ASP A 160 -20.74 0.10 59.69
CA ASP A 160 -21.08 -1.30 59.38
C ASP A 160 -19.99 -1.89 58.48
N ALA A 161 -19.08 -2.64 59.10
CA ALA A 161 -18.14 -3.54 58.43
C ALA A 161 -18.83 -4.80 57.90
N GLY A 162 -19.99 -4.64 57.27
CA GLY A 162 -20.53 -5.59 56.32
C GLY A 162 -19.82 -5.35 54.99
N THR A 163 -18.95 -6.28 54.61
CA THR A 163 -18.58 -6.40 53.20
C THR A 163 -19.87 -6.69 52.45
N ASP A 164 -20.51 -5.66 51.88
CA ASP A 164 -21.40 -5.86 50.74
C ASP A 164 -20.52 -6.51 49.69
N ALA A 165 -20.61 -7.83 49.62
CA ALA A 165 -20.11 -8.60 48.52
C ALA A 165 -20.97 -8.15 47.34
N GLY A 166 -20.59 -7.02 46.75
CA GLY A 166 -21.12 -6.54 45.49
C GLY A 166 -21.01 -7.73 44.55
N THR A 167 -22.13 -8.42 44.35
CA THR A 167 -22.21 -9.51 43.40
C THR A 167 -21.71 -8.91 42.11
N VAL A 168 -20.63 -9.45 41.54
CA VAL A 168 -20.17 -9.05 40.22
C VAL A 168 -21.37 -9.24 39.29
N GLN A 169 -22.04 -8.14 38.96
CA GLN A 169 -23.24 -8.15 38.12
C GLN A 169 -22.75 -8.41 36.71
N VAL A 170 -22.85 -9.67 36.29
CA VAL A 170 -22.48 -10.09 34.94
C VAL A 170 -23.42 -9.42 33.94
N SER A 171 -22.85 -8.77 32.92
CA SER A 171 -23.59 -8.04 31.89
C SER A 171 -23.25 -8.54 30.49
N LEU A 172 -24.14 -8.27 29.53
CA LEU A 172 -23.90 -8.60 28.12
C LEU A 172 -22.89 -7.62 27.50
N ASP A 173 -21.86 -8.19 26.89
CA ASP A 173 -20.94 -7.46 26.02
C ASP A 173 -21.57 -7.33 24.63
N SER A 174 -21.73 -8.46 23.93
CA SER A 174 -22.20 -8.52 22.55
C SER A 174 -23.06 -9.75 22.26
N PHE A 175 -23.85 -9.64 21.18
CA PHE A 175 -24.60 -10.75 20.60
C PHE A 175 -24.50 -10.65 19.08
N GLY A 176 -23.76 -11.57 18.46
CA GLY A 176 -23.42 -11.44 17.04
C GLY A 176 -22.51 -12.57 16.53
N PRO A 177 -22.12 -12.51 15.25
CA PRO A 177 -22.39 -11.41 14.33
C PRO A 177 -23.84 -11.36 13.83
N THR A 178 -24.29 -10.17 13.42
CA THR A 178 -25.59 -9.96 12.74
C THR A 178 -25.46 -10.25 11.25
N GLY A 179 -26.55 -10.65 10.59
CA GLY A 179 -26.54 -10.97 9.16
C GLY A 179 -25.99 -12.37 8.85
N THR A 180 -25.97 -13.28 9.82
CA THR A 180 -25.61 -14.69 9.61
C THR A 180 -26.78 -15.47 9.01
N PHE A 181 -26.50 -16.72 8.65
CA PHE A 181 -27.44 -17.59 7.96
C PHE A 181 -27.69 -18.88 8.75
N ALA A 182 -28.88 -19.43 8.61
CA ALA A 182 -29.23 -20.78 9.00
C ALA A 182 -29.94 -21.47 7.84
N ARG A 183 -29.90 -22.80 7.77
CA ARG A 183 -30.53 -23.56 6.66
C ARG A 183 -31.76 -24.30 7.15
N THR A 184 -32.89 -24.13 6.47
CA THR A 184 -34.14 -24.79 6.84
C THR A 184 -33.96 -26.31 6.94
N GLY A 185 -34.56 -26.93 7.96
CA GLY A 185 -34.45 -28.36 8.24
C GLY A 185 -33.19 -28.76 9.02
N THR A 186 -32.40 -27.80 9.51
CA THR A 186 -31.19 -28.06 10.31
C THR A 186 -31.30 -27.49 11.72
N THR A 187 -30.56 -28.11 12.65
CA THR A 187 -30.30 -27.60 14.00
C THR A 187 -28.80 -27.51 14.18
N GLY A 188 -28.28 -26.34 14.54
CA GLY A 188 -26.85 -26.12 14.72
C GLY A 188 -26.49 -24.64 14.90
N ALA A 189 -25.19 -24.34 14.81
CA ALA A 189 -24.71 -22.97 14.75
C ALA A 189 -25.08 -22.31 13.40
N THR A 190 -25.17 -20.98 13.39
CA THR A 190 -25.28 -20.20 12.15
C THR A 190 -23.97 -20.24 11.36
N PHE A 191 -24.02 -19.78 10.10
CA PHE A 191 -22.90 -19.72 9.18
C PHE A 191 -22.92 -18.41 8.36
N PRO A 192 -21.80 -17.98 7.74
CA PRO A 192 -20.46 -18.57 7.78
C PRO A 192 -19.83 -18.55 9.17
N GLU A 193 -20.23 -17.61 10.02
CA GLU A 193 -19.80 -17.53 11.41
C GLU A 193 -20.93 -17.92 12.37
N ALA A 194 -20.54 -18.56 13.47
CA ALA A 194 -21.44 -18.96 14.52
C ALA A 194 -21.88 -17.75 15.34
N LEU A 195 -23.20 -17.59 15.51
CA LEU A 195 -23.78 -16.59 16.39
C LEU A 195 -23.38 -16.91 17.84
N THR A 196 -22.83 -15.93 18.54
CA THR A 196 -22.35 -16.07 19.92
C THR A 196 -22.97 -15.00 20.81
N VAL A 197 -23.24 -15.38 22.05
CA VAL A 197 -23.50 -14.45 23.15
C VAL A 197 -22.19 -14.28 23.91
N ARG A 198 -21.82 -13.04 24.23
CA ARG A 198 -20.60 -12.71 24.97
C ARG A 198 -20.90 -11.83 26.19
N LEU A 199 -20.22 -12.11 27.28
CA LEU A 199 -20.27 -11.38 28.55
C LEU A 199 -19.08 -10.43 28.68
N ARG A 200 -19.27 -9.34 29.44
CA ARG A 200 -18.18 -8.38 29.71
C ARG A 200 -17.11 -9.00 30.61
N GLU A 201 -17.52 -9.70 31.66
CA GLU A 201 -16.64 -10.48 32.53
C GLU A 201 -16.69 -11.98 32.23
N GLU A 202 -15.72 -12.72 32.77
CA GLU A 202 -15.86 -14.18 32.86
C GLU A 202 -17.02 -14.55 33.77
N ALA A 203 -17.78 -15.57 33.37
CA ALA A 203 -18.91 -16.05 34.13
C ALA A 203 -18.42 -16.56 35.50
N PRO A 204 -18.77 -15.91 36.63
CA PRO A 204 -18.32 -16.31 37.96
C PRO A 204 -18.97 -17.62 38.44
N ALA A 205 -20.10 -17.98 37.82
CA ALA A 205 -20.83 -19.22 37.96
C ALA A 205 -21.53 -19.53 36.62
N GLU A 206 -22.37 -20.56 36.57
CA GLU A 206 -23.13 -20.86 35.36
C GLU A 206 -24.12 -19.74 35.06
N VAL A 207 -24.03 -19.16 33.86
CA VAL A 207 -24.90 -18.07 33.39
C VAL A 207 -25.80 -18.58 32.28
N TRP A 208 -27.09 -18.30 32.40
CA TRP A 208 -28.10 -18.63 31.40
C TRP A 208 -28.66 -17.34 30.81
N VAL A 209 -28.43 -17.15 29.51
CA VAL A 209 -28.94 -15.99 28.78
C VAL A 209 -30.19 -16.40 28.03
N GLU A 210 -31.30 -15.69 28.26
CA GLU A 210 -32.54 -15.92 27.53
C GLU A 210 -32.41 -15.39 26.12
N VAL A 211 -32.82 -16.18 25.11
CA VAL A 211 -32.82 -15.73 23.72
C VAL A 211 -34.18 -15.99 23.10
N THR A 212 -34.85 -14.91 22.73
CA THR A 212 -36.16 -14.94 22.05
C THR A 212 -35.99 -14.68 20.56
N SER A 213 -36.96 -15.11 19.76
CA SER A 213 -36.98 -14.91 18.30
C SER A 213 -38.21 -14.11 17.90
N SER A 214 -38.03 -13.19 16.95
CA SER A 214 -39.13 -12.40 16.37
C SER A 214 -40.01 -13.20 15.40
N SER A 215 -39.57 -14.38 14.94
CA SER A 215 -40.34 -15.22 14.01
C SER A 215 -40.08 -16.71 14.24
N ALA A 216 -41.09 -17.53 13.98
CA ALA A 216 -41.01 -18.98 14.12
C ALA A 216 -40.10 -19.65 13.08
N VAL A 217 -39.65 -18.94 12.03
CA VAL A 217 -38.68 -19.49 11.05
C VAL A 217 -37.36 -19.89 11.68
N LEU A 218 -37.02 -19.31 12.84
CA LEU A 218 -35.80 -19.60 13.57
C LEU A 218 -36.08 -19.67 15.07
N ASN A 219 -35.80 -20.82 15.68
CA ASN A 219 -35.97 -21.02 17.12
C ASN A 219 -34.62 -21.30 17.78
N VAL A 220 -34.39 -20.73 18.96
CA VAL A 220 -33.22 -21.06 19.78
C VAL A 220 -33.52 -22.31 20.61
N GLN A 221 -32.60 -23.28 20.61
CA GLN A 221 -32.80 -24.54 21.31
C GLN A 221 -33.00 -24.29 22.82
N GLY A 222 -34.21 -24.58 23.31
CA GLY A 222 -34.57 -24.39 24.72
C GLY A 222 -34.72 -22.93 25.17
N GLY A 223 -34.64 -21.96 24.26
CA GLY A 223 -34.78 -20.53 24.57
C GLY A 223 -33.69 -19.94 25.48
N LEU A 224 -32.67 -20.72 25.81
CA LEU A 224 -31.62 -20.37 26.78
C LEU A 224 -30.26 -20.77 26.22
N VAL A 225 -29.28 -19.88 26.38
CA VAL A 225 -27.88 -20.12 26.01
C VAL A 225 -27.06 -20.22 27.30
N ARG A 226 -26.33 -21.32 27.45
CA ARG A 226 -25.52 -21.62 28.62
C ARG A 226 -24.09 -21.15 28.43
N ILE A 227 -23.59 -20.31 29.35
CA ILE A 227 -22.17 -19.93 29.45
C ILE A 227 -21.61 -20.56 30.72
N ALA A 228 -20.57 -21.40 30.57
CA ALA A 228 -20.03 -22.16 31.70
C ALA A 228 -19.19 -21.26 32.63
N PRO A 229 -19.01 -21.63 33.91
CA PRO A 229 -18.12 -20.90 34.81
C PRO A 229 -16.71 -20.75 34.22
N GLY A 230 -16.15 -19.55 34.27
CA GLY A 230 -14.85 -19.20 33.69
C GLY A 230 -14.87 -18.93 32.19
N GLU A 231 -15.99 -19.11 31.49
CA GLU A 231 -16.13 -18.75 30.08
C GLU A 231 -16.71 -17.33 29.93
N ARG A 232 -16.42 -16.70 28.79
CA ARG A 232 -16.96 -15.38 28.43
C ARG A 232 -18.00 -15.43 27.33
N SER A 233 -18.16 -16.56 26.65
CA SER A 233 -19.03 -16.65 25.49
C SER A 233 -19.50 -18.07 25.23
N ALA A 234 -20.67 -18.20 24.61
CA ALA A 234 -21.17 -19.47 24.11
C ALA A 234 -21.84 -19.30 22.74
N THR A 235 -21.75 -20.35 21.92
CA THR A 235 -22.43 -20.42 20.63
C THR A 235 -23.91 -20.68 20.80
N VAL A 236 -24.73 -19.96 20.03
CA VAL A 236 -26.18 -20.14 20.00
C VAL A 236 -26.54 -21.23 19.00
N GLN A 237 -27.25 -22.26 19.48
CA GLN A 237 -27.78 -23.33 18.64
C GLN A 237 -29.19 -22.98 18.20
N VAL A 238 -29.40 -22.89 16.89
CA VAL A 238 -30.67 -22.51 16.27
C VAL A 238 -31.26 -23.66 15.47
N THR A 239 -32.58 -23.76 15.44
CA THR A 239 -33.33 -24.66 14.57
C THR A 239 -34.09 -23.83 13.55
N ALA A 240 -33.79 -24.05 12.27
CA ALA A 240 -34.36 -23.29 11.16
C ALA A 240 -35.48 -24.07 10.47
N ASN A 241 -36.62 -23.41 10.23
CA ASN A 241 -37.79 -23.99 9.56
C ASN A 241 -38.61 -22.92 8.83
N LEU A 242 -38.33 -22.69 7.54
CA LEU A 242 -39.09 -21.73 6.72
C LEU A 242 -40.60 -22.04 6.63
N ALA A 243 -41.04 -23.29 6.84
CA ALA A 243 -42.46 -23.62 6.80
C ALA A 243 -43.22 -23.16 8.05
N ALA A 244 -42.51 -22.79 9.13
CA ALA A 244 -43.13 -22.33 10.36
C ALA A 244 -43.72 -20.91 10.26
N ASP A 245 -43.19 -20.09 9.36
CA ASP A 245 -43.69 -18.75 9.07
C ASP A 245 -43.37 -18.40 7.61
N PRO A 246 -44.27 -18.74 6.66
CA PRO A 246 -44.00 -18.62 5.22
C PRO A 246 -43.84 -17.18 4.69
N GLU A 247 -44.17 -16.15 5.48
CA GLU A 247 -44.18 -14.75 5.05
C GLU A 247 -42.81 -14.06 5.23
N THR A 248 -41.86 -14.69 5.93
CA THR A 248 -40.52 -14.13 6.17
C THR A 248 -39.44 -15.19 6.07
N ASP A 249 -38.24 -14.80 5.65
CA ASP A 249 -37.03 -15.62 5.69
C ASP A 249 -36.01 -15.07 6.69
N LYS A 250 -36.39 -14.12 7.54
CA LYS A 250 -35.51 -13.47 8.52
C LYS A 250 -36.12 -13.48 9.92
N ALA A 251 -35.24 -13.62 10.92
CA ALA A 251 -35.58 -13.47 12.32
C ALA A 251 -34.57 -12.57 13.02
N THR A 252 -35.06 -11.70 13.90
CA THR A 252 -34.25 -11.01 14.90
C THR A 252 -34.27 -11.84 16.17
N LEU A 253 -33.11 -12.30 16.59
CA LEU A 253 -32.93 -12.92 17.89
C LEU A 253 -32.57 -11.83 18.91
N THR A 254 -33.15 -11.89 20.10
CA THR A 254 -32.87 -10.96 21.20
C THR A 254 -32.39 -11.74 22.41
N ALA A 255 -31.11 -11.54 22.76
CA ALA A 255 -30.49 -12.06 23.96
C ALA A 255 -30.73 -11.11 25.15
N THR A 256 -31.16 -11.65 26.29
CA THR A 256 -31.52 -10.92 27.50
C THR A 256 -30.85 -11.54 28.73
N LEU A 257 -30.16 -10.70 29.52
CA LEU A 257 -29.60 -11.07 30.82
C LEU A 257 -29.93 -9.97 31.83
N GLY A 258 -30.85 -10.24 32.75
CA GLY A 258 -31.39 -9.20 33.65
C GLY A 258 -32.10 -8.12 32.83
N ASN A 259 -31.61 -6.89 32.92
CA ASN A 259 -32.14 -5.75 32.15
C ASN A 259 -31.36 -5.48 30.84
N ASP A 260 -30.23 -6.15 30.64
CA ASP A 260 -29.41 -5.97 29.44
C ASP A 260 -29.97 -6.80 28.29
N THR A 261 -30.13 -6.15 27.13
CA THR A 261 -30.54 -6.82 25.89
C THR A 261 -29.58 -6.50 24.73
N ARG A 262 -29.40 -7.47 23.85
CA ARG A 262 -28.68 -7.33 22.58
C ARG A 262 -29.43 -8.11 21.50
N ALA A 263 -29.37 -7.64 20.25
CA ALA A 263 -30.09 -8.27 19.14
C ALA A 263 -29.15 -8.58 17.97
N ALA A 264 -29.44 -9.68 17.28
CA ALA A 264 -28.76 -10.09 16.06
C ALA A 264 -29.78 -10.62 15.05
N THR A 265 -29.58 -10.31 13.77
CA THR A 265 -30.45 -10.82 12.70
C THR A 265 -29.84 -12.06 12.07
N VAL A 266 -30.69 -13.03 11.74
CA VAL A 266 -30.32 -14.26 11.05
C VAL A 266 -31.30 -14.49 9.90
N ARG A 267 -30.77 -14.76 8.71
CA ARG A 267 -31.57 -15.15 7.54
C ARG A 267 -31.63 -16.67 7.41
N VAL A 268 -32.80 -17.20 7.15
CA VAL A 268 -33.04 -18.63 6.95
C VAL A 268 -33.10 -18.93 5.45
N LEU A 269 -32.21 -19.80 4.98
CA LEU A 269 -32.12 -20.20 3.59
C LEU A 269 -32.92 -21.47 3.31
N ALA A 270 -33.43 -21.59 2.08
CA ALA A 270 -33.98 -22.87 1.61
C ALA A 270 -32.87 -23.93 1.51
N ALA A 271 -33.23 -25.21 1.66
CA ALA A 271 -32.27 -26.31 1.72
C ALA A 271 -31.36 -26.38 0.47
N ASN A 272 -31.93 -26.09 -0.70
CA ASN A 272 -31.26 -26.13 -2.00
C ASN A 272 -31.25 -24.76 -2.70
N GLN A 273 -31.26 -23.66 -1.95
CA GLN A 273 -31.13 -22.33 -2.54
C GLN A 273 -29.81 -22.26 -3.32
N ALA A 274 -29.89 -21.93 -4.61
CA ALA A 274 -28.72 -21.72 -5.44
C ALA A 274 -28.04 -20.41 -5.02
N ALA A 275 -26.72 -20.42 -5.00
CA ALA A 275 -25.92 -19.23 -4.82
C ALA A 275 -25.59 -18.63 -6.20
N GLU A 276 -25.56 -17.32 -6.27
CA GLU A 276 -25.23 -16.50 -7.43
C GLU A 276 -23.97 -15.68 -7.15
N LEU A 277 -23.28 -15.26 -8.21
CA LEU A 277 -22.10 -14.41 -8.09
C LEU A 277 -22.53 -13.02 -7.61
N ALA A 278 -21.94 -12.54 -6.52
CA ALA A 278 -22.18 -11.21 -5.98
C ALA A 278 -21.08 -10.23 -6.38
N THR A 279 -19.83 -10.50 -5.99
CA THR A 279 -18.71 -9.58 -6.21
C THR A 279 -17.42 -10.33 -6.58
N LEU A 280 -16.56 -9.62 -7.31
CA LEU A 280 -15.19 -10.00 -7.58
C LEU A 280 -14.33 -8.79 -7.25
N SER A 281 -13.57 -8.88 -6.16
CA SER A 281 -12.87 -7.75 -5.57
C SER A 281 -11.37 -8.01 -5.49
N PRO A 282 -10.51 -7.00 -5.77
CA PRO A 282 -10.85 -5.62 -6.14
C PRO A 282 -11.47 -5.49 -7.56
N GLU A 283 -12.33 -4.51 -7.79
CA GLU A 283 -13.02 -4.32 -9.08
C GLU A 283 -12.09 -3.77 -10.17
N VAL A 284 -11.16 -2.89 -9.80
CA VAL A 284 -10.14 -2.33 -10.69
C VAL A 284 -8.79 -2.39 -9.98
N ILE A 285 -7.76 -2.81 -10.71
CA ILE A 285 -6.38 -2.81 -10.19
C ILE A 285 -5.36 -2.47 -11.28
N SER A 286 -4.23 -1.90 -10.84
CA SER A 286 -2.99 -1.86 -11.62
C SER A 286 -1.90 -2.66 -10.90
N VAL A 287 -1.32 -3.65 -11.59
CA VAL A 287 -0.33 -4.58 -11.04
C VAL A 287 0.93 -4.49 -11.90
N SER A 288 2.10 -4.27 -11.27
CA SER A 288 3.37 -4.29 -12.00
C SER A 288 3.70 -5.70 -12.48
N ALA A 289 4.34 -5.80 -13.66
CA ALA A 289 4.76 -7.07 -14.23
C ALA A 289 5.52 -7.95 -13.23
N GLY A 290 5.17 -9.25 -13.17
CA GLY A 290 5.76 -10.22 -12.26
C GLY A 290 5.25 -10.17 -10.81
N GLN A 291 4.42 -9.20 -10.44
CA GLN A 291 3.79 -9.14 -9.11
C GLN A 291 2.52 -9.99 -9.03
N THR A 292 2.12 -10.32 -7.80
CA THR A 292 0.91 -11.09 -7.51
C THR A 292 -0.09 -10.23 -6.75
N GLN A 293 -1.36 -10.35 -7.12
CA GLN A 293 -2.49 -9.67 -6.50
C GLN A 293 -3.52 -10.70 -6.03
N GLY A 294 -3.93 -10.61 -4.77
CA GLY A 294 -5.02 -11.41 -4.22
C GLY A 294 -6.39 -10.88 -4.66
N TYR A 295 -7.26 -11.79 -5.07
CA TYR A 295 -8.67 -11.54 -5.39
C TYR A 295 -9.57 -12.34 -4.45
N THR A 296 -10.78 -11.80 -4.22
CA THR A 296 -11.86 -12.49 -3.51
C THR A 296 -13.08 -12.54 -4.42
N VAL A 297 -13.65 -13.72 -4.59
CA VAL A 297 -14.97 -13.89 -5.19
C VAL A 297 -15.97 -14.14 -4.06
N GLU A 298 -17.10 -13.44 -4.10
CA GLU A 298 -18.19 -13.56 -3.13
C GLU A 298 -19.48 -14.02 -3.81
N LEU A 299 -20.26 -14.81 -3.08
CA LEU A 299 -21.59 -15.25 -3.44
C LEU A 299 -22.63 -14.49 -2.64
N ASP A 300 -23.84 -14.35 -3.20
CA ASP A 300 -24.95 -13.64 -2.56
C ASP A 300 -25.48 -14.36 -1.30
N VAL A 301 -25.36 -15.68 -1.27
CA VAL A 301 -25.67 -16.53 -0.12
C VAL A 301 -24.66 -17.69 0.02
N PRO A 302 -24.45 -18.22 1.24
CA PRO A 302 -23.58 -19.36 1.44
C PRO A 302 -24.16 -20.64 0.80
N PRO A 303 -23.41 -21.34 -0.06
CA PRO A 303 -23.93 -22.49 -0.79
C PRO A 303 -24.10 -23.69 0.15
N ALA A 304 -25.02 -24.60 -0.19
CA ALA A 304 -25.26 -25.80 0.61
C ALA A 304 -24.11 -26.84 0.51
N GLN A 305 -23.28 -26.72 -0.53
CA GLN A 305 -22.20 -27.63 -0.88
C GLN A 305 -21.02 -26.82 -1.42
N ASP A 306 -19.84 -27.44 -1.47
CA ASP A 306 -18.68 -26.84 -2.13
C ASP A 306 -19.04 -26.46 -3.57
N THR A 307 -18.84 -25.18 -3.91
CA THR A 307 -19.23 -24.59 -5.19
C THR A 307 -17.98 -24.17 -5.95
N VAL A 308 -17.79 -24.74 -7.13
CA VAL A 308 -16.65 -24.46 -8.01
C VAL A 308 -16.98 -23.31 -8.95
N ILE A 309 -16.19 -22.25 -8.89
CA ILE A 309 -16.27 -21.07 -9.76
C ILE A 309 -15.18 -21.19 -10.82
N GLN A 310 -15.54 -21.01 -12.08
CA GLN A 310 -14.58 -20.97 -13.19
C GLN A 310 -13.96 -19.58 -13.27
N LEU A 311 -12.65 -19.51 -13.49
CA LEU A 311 -11.90 -18.27 -13.60
C LEU A 311 -11.20 -18.20 -14.96
N ALA A 312 -11.21 -17.04 -15.59
CA ALA A 312 -10.55 -16.79 -16.86
C ALA A 312 -9.94 -15.39 -16.88
N LEU A 313 -8.83 -15.24 -17.61
CA LEU A 313 -8.17 -13.96 -17.84
C LEU A 313 -8.20 -13.63 -19.33
N GLU A 314 -8.64 -12.42 -19.67
CA GLU A 314 -8.73 -11.95 -21.05
C GLU A 314 -8.04 -10.59 -21.25
N PRO A 315 -7.00 -10.49 -22.10
CA PRO A 315 -6.35 -11.60 -22.79
C PRO A 315 -5.50 -12.44 -21.83
N ALA A 316 -5.40 -13.75 -22.09
CA ALA A 316 -4.59 -14.68 -21.29
C ALA A 316 -3.09 -14.33 -21.27
N SER A 317 -2.63 -13.44 -22.16
CA SER A 317 -1.26 -12.93 -22.18
C SER A 317 -0.93 -11.98 -21.02
N LEU A 318 -1.93 -11.47 -20.30
CA LEU A 318 -1.70 -10.57 -19.17
C LEU A 318 -1.10 -11.25 -17.94
N GLY A 319 -1.19 -12.58 -17.83
CA GLY A 319 -0.70 -13.28 -16.64
C GLY A 319 -1.35 -14.64 -16.44
N THR A 320 -1.34 -15.10 -15.19
CA THR A 320 -1.89 -16.40 -14.81
C THR A 320 -2.86 -16.28 -13.65
N VAL A 321 -3.91 -17.09 -13.69
CA VAL A 321 -4.89 -17.28 -12.63
C VAL A 321 -5.20 -18.79 -12.51
N PRO A 322 -5.54 -19.32 -11.33
CA PRO A 322 -6.10 -20.66 -11.24
C PRO A 322 -7.32 -20.80 -12.16
N VAL A 323 -7.50 -21.94 -12.82
CA VAL A 323 -8.67 -22.18 -13.69
C VAL A 323 -10.00 -22.21 -12.92
N THR A 324 -9.92 -22.52 -11.63
CA THR A 324 -11.08 -22.59 -10.74
C THR A 324 -10.71 -22.19 -9.32
N VAL A 325 -11.70 -21.66 -8.60
CA VAL A 325 -11.65 -21.49 -7.14
C VAL A 325 -12.90 -22.14 -6.53
N THR A 326 -12.77 -22.72 -5.33
CA THR A 326 -13.90 -23.38 -4.64
C THR A 326 -14.33 -22.56 -3.44
N VAL A 327 -15.60 -22.15 -3.41
CA VAL A 327 -16.25 -21.61 -2.20
C VAL A 327 -16.77 -22.80 -1.39
N PRO A 328 -16.25 -23.05 -0.18
CA PRO A 328 -16.71 -24.17 0.63
C PRO A 328 -18.19 -24.04 1.01
N ALA A 329 -18.83 -25.17 1.29
CA ALA A 329 -20.19 -25.19 1.84
C ALA A 329 -20.30 -24.25 3.04
N ASN A 330 -21.41 -23.50 3.09
CA ASN A 330 -21.73 -22.53 4.15
C ASN A 330 -20.74 -21.36 4.30
N SER A 331 -19.85 -21.13 3.32
CA SER A 331 -18.99 -19.94 3.24
C SER A 331 -19.51 -18.96 2.19
N LEU A 332 -19.25 -17.66 2.34
CA LEU A 332 -19.67 -16.66 1.33
C LEU A 332 -18.65 -16.44 0.22
N SER A 333 -17.37 -16.73 0.48
CA SER A 333 -16.31 -16.30 -0.41
C SER A 333 -15.15 -17.26 -0.46
N ALA A 334 -14.32 -17.08 -1.49
CA ALA A 334 -13.02 -17.73 -1.60
C ALA A 334 -12.00 -16.76 -2.17
N LYS A 335 -10.74 -16.92 -1.75
CA LYS A 335 -9.62 -16.12 -2.21
C LYS A 335 -8.79 -16.90 -3.23
N PHE A 336 -8.21 -16.19 -4.17
CA PHE A 336 -7.28 -16.74 -5.15
C PHE A 336 -6.33 -15.63 -5.63
N ASP A 337 -5.23 -16.04 -6.26
CA ASP A 337 -4.20 -15.11 -6.72
C ASP A 337 -4.24 -14.94 -8.24
N PHE A 338 -4.05 -13.70 -8.68
CA PHE A 338 -3.66 -13.33 -10.02
C PHE A 338 -2.18 -12.97 -10.03
N THR A 339 -1.39 -13.56 -10.93
CA THR A 339 0.02 -13.19 -11.13
C THR A 339 0.20 -12.52 -12.47
N ALA A 340 0.67 -11.27 -12.46
CA ALA A 340 0.90 -10.48 -13.67
C ALA A 340 2.06 -11.05 -14.50
N GLY A 341 1.84 -11.14 -15.81
CA GLY A 341 2.84 -11.53 -16.79
C GLY A 341 3.91 -10.46 -17.00
N SER A 342 4.85 -10.72 -17.90
CA SER A 342 5.94 -9.80 -18.23
C SER A 342 5.54 -8.69 -19.21
N THR A 343 4.38 -8.80 -19.84
CA THR A 343 3.89 -7.85 -20.85
C THR A 343 2.85 -6.94 -20.23
N GLY A 344 3.05 -5.62 -20.36
CA GLY A 344 2.04 -4.65 -19.95
C GLY A 344 0.80 -4.68 -20.86
N GLY A 345 -0.35 -4.31 -20.33
CA GLY A 345 -1.60 -4.25 -21.08
C GLY A 345 -2.82 -4.15 -20.18
N GLU A 346 -3.99 -4.05 -20.81
CA GLU A 346 -5.30 -3.96 -20.14
C GLU A 346 -6.17 -5.17 -20.50
N GLY A 347 -7.01 -5.58 -19.56
CA GLY A 347 -7.92 -6.69 -19.75
C GLY A 347 -8.83 -6.92 -18.55
N GLN A 348 -9.38 -8.13 -18.47
CA GLN A 348 -10.38 -8.49 -17.47
C GLN A 348 -10.11 -9.86 -16.88
N LEU A 349 -10.29 -9.96 -15.57
CA LEU A 349 -10.41 -11.22 -14.85
C LEU A 349 -11.89 -11.53 -14.68
N VAL A 350 -12.33 -12.69 -15.16
CA VAL A 350 -13.73 -13.11 -15.21
C VAL A 350 -13.95 -14.30 -14.28
N ALA A 351 -14.94 -14.20 -13.40
CA ALA A 351 -15.47 -15.31 -12.61
C ALA A 351 -16.83 -15.74 -13.19
N ALA A 352 -17.03 -17.05 -13.38
CA ALA A 352 -18.25 -17.61 -13.96
C ALA A 352 -18.83 -18.77 -13.16
N LEU A 353 -20.15 -18.76 -12.97
CA LEU A 353 -20.93 -19.75 -12.24
C LEU A 353 -22.31 -19.88 -12.89
N ASN A 354 -22.74 -21.10 -13.23
CA ASN A 354 -24.08 -21.40 -13.75
C ASN A 354 -24.54 -20.54 -14.95
N GLY A 355 -23.60 -20.05 -15.77
CA GLY A 355 -23.88 -19.17 -16.92
C GLY A 355 -23.96 -17.68 -16.60
N GLN A 356 -23.83 -17.29 -15.33
CA GLN A 356 -23.55 -15.91 -14.92
C GLN A 356 -22.04 -15.66 -14.94
N SER A 357 -21.66 -14.41 -15.19
CA SER A 357 -20.26 -13.96 -15.14
C SER A 357 -20.17 -12.56 -14.54
N ILE A 358 -19.15 -12.34 -13.72
CA ILE A 358 -18.72 -11.02 -13.26
C ILE A 358 -17.25 -10.82 -13.65
N ALA A 359 -16.87 -9.57 -13.89
CA ALA A 359 -15.53 -9.23 -14.34
C ALA A 359 -14.93 -8.12 -13.49
N ALA A 360 -13.63 -8.20 -13.24
CA ALA A 360 -12.82 -7.13 -12.67
C ALA A 360 -11.80 -6.66 -13.72
N ALA A 361 -11.61 -5.34 -13.82
CA ALA A 361 -10.63 -4.74 -14.71
C ALA A 361 -9.21 -4.94 -14.16
N VAL A 362 -8.30 -5.36 -15.04
CA VAL A 362 -6.90 -5.60 -14.71
C VAL A 362 -6.04 -4.79 -15.67
N GLN A 363 -5.22 -3.90 -15.10
CA GLN A 363 -4.13 -3.27 -15.81
C GLN A 363 -2.82 -3.89 -15.33
N VAL A 364 -2.03 -4.42 -16.27
CA VAL A 364 -0.65 -4.81 -16.01
C VAL A 364 0.24 -3.67 -16.47
N THR A 365 0.90 -3.01 -15.52
CA THR A 365 1.92 -2.03 -15.84
C THR A 365 3.19 -2.79 -16.19
N ALA A 366 3.72 -2.58 -17.39
CA ALA A 366 4.98 -3.19 -17.79
C ALA A 366 6.06 -2.81 -16.75
N GLY A 367 6.72 -3.80 -16.17
CA GLY A 367 7.96 -3.55 -15.46
C GLY A 367 9.01 -3.07 -16.47
N SER A 368 9.97 -2.26 -16.00
CA SER A 368 11.17 -1.94 -16.78
C SER A 368 11.73 -3.25 -17.35
N SER A 369 11.74 -3.36 -18.68
CA SER A 369 11.57 -4.61 -19.40
C SER A 369 12.85 -5.44 -19.54
N THR A 370 13.82 -5.29 -18.63
CA THR A 370 15.03 -6.11 -18.66
C THR A 370 15.31 -6.72 -17.30
N GLY A 371 15.17 -8.04 -17.22
CA GLY A 371 15.75 -8.84 -16.15
C GLY A 371 17.29 -8.92 -16.23
N HIS A 372 17.93 -7.94 -16.87
CA HIS A 372 19.36 -7.87 -17.15
C HIS A 372 19.82 -6.42 -17.24
N VAL A 373 21.14 -6.22 -17.22
CA VAL A 373 21.77 -4.91 -17.44
C VAL A 373 21.53 -4.46 -18.87
N VAL A 374 21.33 -3.16 -19.08
CA VAL A 374 21.19 -2.53 -20.41
C VAL A 374 22.25 -1.48 -20.64
N ILE A 375 22.50 -1.17 -21.91
CA ILE A 375 23.17 0.04 -22.38
C ILE A 375 22.16 1.18 -22.28
N SER A 376 22.32 2.05 -21.29
CA SER A 376 21.39 3.13 -20.97
C SER A 376 21.69 4.43 -21.70
N GLU A 377 22.97 4.79 -21.85
CA GLU A 377 23.36 5.99 -22.59
C GLU A 377 24.68 5.72 -23.32
N PHE A 378 24.85 6.29 -24.52
CA PHE A 378 26.16 6.28 -25.17
C PHE A 378 26.34 7.49 -26.08
N ALA A 379 27.61 7.90 -26.22
CA ALA A 379 28.03 8.88 -27.21
C ALA A 379 29.21 8.32 -28.01
N VAL A 380 29.13 8.45 -29.34
CA VAL A 380 30.19 8.00 -30.26
C VAL A 380 31.19 9.11 -30.61
N ALA A 381 30.94 10.34 -30.16
CA ALA A 381 31.83 11.49 -30.21
C ALA A 381 31.25 12.63 -29.36
N GLY A 382 32.05 13.67 -29.12
CA GLY A 382 31.58 14.90 -28.50
C GLY A 382 32.26 16.16 -29.01
N PRO A 383 32.11 17.30 -28.30
CA PRO A 383 32.83 18.53 -28.60
C PRO A 383 34.36 18.35 -28.68
N GLY A 384 34.92 17.45 -27.85
CA GLY A 384 36.31 17.00 -27.86
C GLY A 384 36.61 15.86 -28.83
N GLY A 385 35.66 15.48 -29.71
CA GLY A 385 35.81 14.38 -30.66
C GLY A 385 35.72 13.01 -30.01
N ALA A 386 36.57 12.07 -30.45
CA ALA A 386 36.60 10.68 -29.95
C ALA A 386 36.98 10.57 -28.47
N SER A 387 37.64 11.59 -27.90
CA SER A 387 37.97 11.61 -26.47
C SER A 387 36.74 11.70 -25.57
N ASP A 388 35.58 12.07 -26.11
CA ASP A 388 34.33 12.21 -25.38
C ASP A 388 33.40 11.00 -25.55
N GLU A 389 33.88 9.92 -26.17
CA GLU A 389 33.10 8.70 -26.29
C GLU A 389 32.86 8.05 -24.91
N PHE A 390 31.65 7.55 -24.70
CA PHE A 390 31.29 6.77 -23.53
C PHE A 390 30.17 5.77 -23.84
N ILE A 391 30.08 4.74 -23.01
CA ILE A 391 28.99 3.76 -22.93
C ILE A 391 28.65 3.62 -21.45
N GLU A 392 27.41 3.89 -21.12
CA GLU A 392 26.84 3.70 -19.79
C GLU A 392 26.01 2.42 -19.76
N LEU A 393 26.13 1.71 -18.65
CA LEU A 393 25.33 0.53 -18.34
C LEU A 393 24.43 0.84 -17.13
N TYR A 394 23.17 0.42 -17.20
CA TYR A 394 22.19 0.55 -16.13
C TYR A 394 21.67 -0.83 -15.71
N ASN A 395 21.46 -1.03 -14.41
CA ASN A 395 20.88 -2.24 -13.85
C ASN A 395 19.44 -2.00 -13.37
N PRO A 396 18.42 -2.23 -14.21
CA PRO A 396 17.01 -2.13 -13.83
C PRO A 396 16.50 -3.30 -12.98
N THR A 397 17.37 -4.19 -12.53
CA THR A 397 16.96 -5.30 -11.66
C THR A 397 16.97 -4.88 -10.19
N SER A 398 16.26 -5.63 -9.35
CA SER A 398 16.25 -5.46 -7.90
C SER A 398 17.46 -6.08 -7.19
N SER A 399 18.44 -6.61 -7.93
CA SER A 399 19.61 -7.30 -7.37
C SER A 399 20.90 -6.73 -7.94
N ALA A 400 21.97 -6.76 -7.15
CA ALA A 400 23.29 -6.35 -7.65
C ALA A 400 23.75 -7.34 -8.74
N VAL A 401 24.30 -6.81 -9.83
CA VAL A 401 24.84 -7.61 -10.94
C VAL A 401 26.35 -7.46 -10.99
N ASP A 402 27.06 -8.58 -10.85
CA ASP A 402 28.50 -8.65 -11.09
C ASP A 402 28.77 -8.76 -12.59
N ILE A 403 29.34 -7.70 -13.15
CA ILE A 403 29.71 -7.57 -14.56
C ILE A 403 31.23 -7.75 -14.76
N SER A 404 31.94 -8.25 -13.75
CA SER A 404 33.38 -8.49 -13.84
C SER A 404 33.71 -9.42 -15.01
N GLY A 405 34.64 -9.00 -15.87
CA GLY A 405 35.06 -9.77 -17.03
C GLY A 405 34.10 -9.78 -18.22
N TRP A 406 32.91 -9.18 -18.09
CA TRP A 406 31.99 -9.00 -19.21
C TRP A 406 32.67 -8.25 -20.36
N LYS A 407 32.18 -8.46 -21.59
CA LYS A 407 32.74 -7.85 -22.79
C LYS A 407 31.84 -6.72 -23.28
N VAL A 408 32.43 -5.55 -23.49
CA VAL A 408 31.84 -4.50 -24.34
C VAL A 408 32.49 -4.62 -25.70
N GLN A 409 31.69 -4.75 -26.76
CA GLN A 409 32.19 -4.99 -28.11
C GLN A 409 31.60 -4.00 -29.09
N TYR A 410 32.39 -3.67 -30.11
CA TYR A 410 31.99 -2.76 -31.18
C TYR A 410 32.22 -3.39 -32.56
N LYS A 411 31.35 -3.03 -33.51
CA LYS A 411 31.55 -3.27 -34.95
C LYS A 411 30.95 -2.16 -35.80
N ALA A 412 31.51 -1.94 -36.98
CA ALA A 412 30.95 -0.99 -37.94
C ALA A 412 29.65 -1.53 -38.58
N TYR A 413 28.79 -0.62 -39.05
CA TYR A 413 27.42 -0.89 -39.52
C TYR A 413 27.25 -2.10 -40.45
N SER A 414 28.20 -2.38 -41.34
CA SER A 414 28.13 -3.45 -42.34
C SER A 414 28.97 -4.69 -42.00
N SER A 415 29.74 -4.64 -40.92
CA SER A 415 30.63 -5.74 -40.54
C SER A 415 29.82 -6.95 -40.11
N THR A 416 30.25 -8.15 -40.53
CA THR A 416 29.64 -9.42 -40.12
C THR A 416 29.95 -9.76 -38.67
N ASN A 417 31.23 -9.66 -38.29
CA ASN A 417 31.70 -9.97 -36.94
C ASN A 417 32.05 -8.70 -36.18
N TYR A 418 32.04 -8.80 -34.85
CA TYR A 418 32.68 -7.82 -34.00
C TYR A 418 34.19 -7.87 -34.19
N ASN A 419 34.84 -6.72 -34.06
CA ASN A 419 36.29 -6.58 -34.31
C ASN A 419 37.02 -5.78 -33.22
N ASN A 420 36.27 -5.16 -32.31
CA ASN A 420 36.76 -4.46 -31.14
C ASN A 420 36.13 -5.05 -29.88
N SER A 421 36.93 -5.23 -28.83
CA SER A 421 36.43 -5.73 -27.55
C SER A 421 37.24 -5.15 -26.40
N PHE A 422 36.51 -4.66 -25.41
CA PHE A 422 37.00 -4.29 -24.10
C PHE A 422 36.45 -5.27 -23.05
N THR A 423 37.27 -5.61 -22.06
CA THR A 423 36.88 -6.48 -20.95
C THR A 423 36.70 -5.63 -19.71
N LEU A 424 35.52 -5.70 -19.09
CA LEU A 424 35.23 -4.96 -17.88
C LEU A 424 36.17 -5.42 -16.74
N PRO A 425 36.71 -4.48 -15.94
CA PRO A 425 37.63 -4.81 -14.85
C PRO A 425 37.06 -5.79 -13.82
N ALA A 426 37.94 -6.38 -13.02
CA ALA A 426 37.50 -7.16 -11.86
C ALA A 426 36.85 -6.26 -10.80
N ASN A 427 35.89 -6.80 -10.06
CA ASN A 427 35.08 -6.10 -9.05
C ASN A 427 34.18 -4.99 -9.63
N SER A 428 33.84 -5.10 -10.92
CA SER A 428 32.81 -4.28 -11.53
C SER A 428 31.44 -4.86 -11.15
N VAL A 429 30.77 -4.21 -10.21
CA VAL A 429 29.43 -4.56 -9.75
C VAL A 429 28.54 -3.34 -9.91
N ILE A 430 27.39 -3.54 -10.55
CA ILE A 430 26.32 -2.55 -10.65
C ILE A 430 25.30 -2.88 -9.55
N GLN A 431 25.06 -1.94 -8.63
CA GLN A 431 24.02 -2.11 -7.60
C GLN A 431 22.63 -2.21 -8.24
N PRO A 432 21.61 -2.74 -7.55
CA PRO A 432 20.22 -2.60 -8.01
C PRO A 432 19.96 -1.13 -8.35
N ARG A 433 19.27 -0.86 -9.46
CA ARG A 433 18.90 0.51 -9.83
C ARG A 433 20.10 1.45 -10.05
N GLY A 434 21.30 0.89 -10.23
CA GLY A 434 22.56 1.64 -10.34
C GLY A 434 23.17 1.66 -11.74
N TYR A 435 24.25 2.42 -11.88
CA TYR A 435 24.93 2.67 -13.15
C TYR A 435 26.40 2.24 -13.17
N PHE A 436 26.97 2.11 -14.36
CA PHE A 436 28.40 1.90 -14.57
C PHE A 436 28.86 2.55 -15.86
N LEU A 437 29.82 3.48 -15.77
CA LEU A 437 30.25 4.29 -16.90
C LEU A 437 31.60 3.82 -17.47
N VAL A 438 31.61 3.46 -18.76
CA VAL A 438 32.84 3.11 -19.50
C VAL A 438 33.17 4.22 -20.48
N VAL A 439 34.40 4.73 -20.45
CA VAL A 439 34.79 5.92 -21.24
C VAL A 439 36.02 5.69 -22.11
N ALA A 440 36.17 6.53 -23.14
CA ALA A 440 37.36 6.54 -23.99
C ALA A 440 38.63 7.07 -23.30
N SER A 441 39.78 6.77 -23.90
CA SER A 441 41.04 7.39 -23.53
C SER A 441 40.97 8.90 -23.69
N GLY A 442 41.31 9.63 -22.62
CA GLY A 442 41.31 11.10 -22.65
C GLY A 442 39.96 11.74 -22.38
N TYR A 443 38.96 10.98 -21.92
CA TYR A 443 37.70 11.50 -21.39
C TYR A 443 37.97 12.46 -20.22
N ALA A 444 38.03 13.75 -20.56
CA ALA A 444 38.41 14.81 -19.64
C ALA A 444 37.17 15.62 -19.24
N SER A 445 37.15 16.09 -18.00
CA SER A 445 36.04 16.93 -17.54
C SER A 445 35.98 18.30 -18.24
N THR A 446 37.08 18.71 -18.88
CA THR A 446 37.21 20.01 -19.53
C THR A 446 36.45 20.11 -20.87
N SER A 447 36.02 19.00 -21.47
CA SER A 447 35.17 18.98 -22.68
C SER A 447 33.68 19.24 -22.40
N GLY A 448 33.32 19.57 -21.15
CA GLY A 448 31.93 19.66 -20.70
C GLY A 448 31.40 18.36 -20.10
N ASN A 449 32.22 17.31 -20.02
CA ASN A 449 31.87 16.09 -19.30
C ASN A 449 32.01 16.34 -17.79
N THR A 450 31.01 16.01 -16.98
CA THR A 450 31.03 16.31 -15.52
C THR A 450 31.24 15.07 -14.66
N VAL A 451 31.10 13.88 -15.24
CA VAL A 451 31.13 12.60 -14.52
C VAL A 451 32.39 11.82 -14.89
N SER A 452 33.03 11.21 -13.89
CA SER A 452 34.23 10.39 -14.12
C SER A 452 33.83 8.97 -14.52
N GLY A 453 34.52 8.38 -15.50
CA GLY A 453 34.30 6.98 -15.87
C GLY A 453 34.74 6.00 -14.78
N ASP A 454 33.98 4.92 -14.61
CA ASP A 454 34.32 3.78 -13.75
C ASP A 454 35.36 2.86 -14.39
N ALA A 455 35.39 2.81 -15.73
CA ALA A 455 36.38 2.10 -16.50
C ALA A 455 36.79 2.88 -17.76
N ASN A 456 37.99 2.62 -18.25
CA ASN A 456 38.52 3.24 -19.46
C ASN A 456 38.97 2.18 -20.46
N TRP A 457 38.46 2.21 -21.69
CA TRP A 457 38.80 1.20 -22.69
C TRP A 457 40.12 1.46 -23.43
N GLY A 458 40.81 2.56 -23.16
CA GLY A 458 42.06 2.92 -23.83
C GLY A 458 41.84 3.03 -25.34
N THR A 459 42.49 2.15 -26.10
CA THR A 459 42.36 2.04 -27.56
C THR A 459 41.59 0.80 -28.00
N ALA A 460 40.91 0.09 -27.08
CA ALA A 460 40.27 -1.20 -27.37
C ALA A 460 39.01 -1.06 -28.22
N LEU A 461 38.25 0.03 -28.02
CA LEU A 461 37.07 0.38 -28.81
C LEU A 461 37.36 1.59 -29.70
N ASN A 462 36.63 1.69 -30.81
CA ASN A 462 36.72 2.77 -31.79
C ASN A 462 35.34 2.98 -32.40
N LEU A 463 34.50 3.80 -31.75
CA LEU A 463 33.11 3.96 -32.12
C LEU A 463 33.03 4.87 -33.36
N ALA A 464 32.31 4.45 -34.39
CA ALA A 464 32.22 5.26 -35.61
C ALA A 464 31.26 6.44 -35.42
N ALA A 465 31.80 7.66 -35.37
CA ALA A 465 31.07 8.93 -35.48
C ALA A 465 30.95 9.40 -36.95
N ASN A 466 30.36 8.58 -37.82
CA ASN A 466 30.14 8.93 -39.22
C ASN A 466 28.76 8.49 -39.72
N SER A 467 28.33 9.00 -40.87
CA SER A 467 26.97 8.78 -41.41
C SER A 467 26.59 7.32 -41.69
N ASN A 468 27.51 6.36 -41.56
CA ASN A 468 27.19 4.95 -41.77
C ASN A 468 26.65 4.28 -40.51
N GLY A 469 27.19 4.61 -39.34
CA GLY A 469 26.78 4.03 -38.05
C GLY A 469 27.60 2.81 -37.58
N GLY A 470 27.06 2.07 -36.62
CA GLY A 470 27.74 0.94 -35.98
C GLY A 470 26.88 0.21 -34.95
N HIS A 471 27.53 -0.66 -34.19
CA HIS A 471 26.91 -1.45 -33.13
C HIS A 471 27.77 -1.44 -31.88
N VAL A 472 27.11 -1.34 -30.72
CA VAL A 472 27.71 -1.62 -29.41
C VAL A 472 26.93 -2.77 -28.80
N ARG A 473 27.61 -3.73 -28.18
CA ARG A 473 26.96 -4.76 -27.37
C ARG A 473 27.70 -5.03 -26.08
N VAL A 474 26.98 -5.55 -25.12
CA VAL A 474 27.51 -6.05 -23.85
C VAL A 474 27.12 -7.52 -23.67
N GLY A 475 27.97 -8.29 -23.01
CA GLY A 475 27.64 -9.67 -22.65
C GLY A 475 28.68 -10.36 -21.79
N TYR A 476 28.42 -11.62 -21.50
CA TYR A 476 29.20 -12.43 -20.54
C TYR A 476 30.67 -12.61 -20.95
N PRO A 477 31.57 -12.97 -20.00
CA PRO A 477 33.01 -13.06 -20.25
C PRO A 477 33.42 -13.96 -21.42
N GLU A 478 32.62 -14.98 -21.72
CA GLU A 478 32.83 -15.94 -22.79
C GLU A 478 32.43 -15.43 -24.18
N LEU A 479 31.79 -14.25 -24.27
CA LEU A 479 31.27 -13.69 -25.53
C LEU A 479 32.37 -13.50 -26.58
N ALA A 480 32.29 -14.26 -27.67
CA ALA A 480 33.26 -14.22 -28.76
C ALA A 480 32.87 -13.18 -29.81
N LEU A 481 33.87 -12.64 -30.51
CA LEU A 481 33.69 -11.66 -31.59
C LEU A 481 32.84 -12.18 -32.77
N THR A 482 32.77 -13.50 -32.93
CA THR A 482 32.01 -14.18 -34.00
C THR A 482 30.59 -14.57 -33.60
N ASP A 483 30.22 -14.41 -32.32
CA ASP A 483 28.89 -14.75 -31.86
C ASP A 483 27.85 -13.80 -32.46
N GLY A 484 26.75 -14.36 -32.96
CA GLY A 484 25.63 -13.57 -33.47
C GLY A 484 24.84 -12.88 -32.36
N ILE A 485 23.94 -11.98 -32.73
CA ILE A 485 23.07 -11.25 -31.79
C ILE A 485 22.16 -12.18 -30.98
N SER A 486 21.76 -13.32 -31.55
CA SER A 486 20.93 -14.32 -30.86
C SER A 486 21.71 -15.26 -29.93
N SER A 487 23.00 -15.00 -29.70
CA SER A 487 23.79 -15.81 -28.77
C SER A 487 23.30 -15.57 -27.34
N PRO A 488 23.14 -16.62 -26.51
CA PRO A 488 22.75 -16.45 -25.10
C PRO A 488 23.83 -15.76 -24.26
N LEU A 489 25.01 -15.53 -24.84
CA LEU A 489 26.09 -14.78 -24.20
C LEU A 489 25.94 -13.26 -24.36
N VAL A 490 25.08 -12.80 -25.27
CA VAL A 490 24.74 -11.39 -25.45
C VAL A 490 23.70 -11.01 -24.41
N VAL A 491 23.93 -9.87 -23.76
CA VAL A 491 23.03 -9.33 -22.75
C VAL A 491 22.20 -8.18 -23.33
N ASP A 492 22.84 -7.26 -24.06
CA ASP A 492 22.16 -6.15 -24.74
C ASP A 492 23.01 -5.70 -25.95
N THR A 493 22.35 -5.29 -27.03
CA THR A 493 22.93 -4.79 -28.28
C THR A 493 22.19 -3.56 -28.80
N VAL A 494 22.93 -2.46 -28.99
CA VAL A 494 22.43 -1.28 -29.69
C VAL A 494 23.08 -1.10 -31.06
N GLY A 495 22.26 -0.94 -32.10
CA GLY A 495 22.67 -0.54 -33.43
C GLY A 495 22.18 0.86 -33.79
N TYR A 496 23.03 1.66 -34.44
CA TYR A 496 22.68 3.01 -34.87
C TYR A 496 22.94 3.25 -36.36
N LEU A 497 22.08 4.07 -36.96
CA LEU A 497 22.00 4.39 -38.38
C LEU A 497 21.81 3.15 -39.27
N ASN A 498 22.79 2.82 -40.13
CA ASN A 498 22.64 1.74 -41.10
C ASN A 498 23.08 0.38 -40.54
N ALA A 499 22.98 0.19 -39.23
CA ALA A 499 23.45 -0.99 -38.53
C ALA A 499 22.72 -2.26 -39.03
N ASN A 500 23.46 -3.22 -39.57
CA ASN A 500 22.93 -4.43 -40.22
C ASN A 500 22.47 -5.56 -39.26
N ALA A 501 22.45 -5.30 -37.95
CA ALA A 501 22.27 -6.31 -36.89
C ALA A 501 21.99 -5.61 -35.54
N ALA A 502 21.07 -4.65 -35.56
CA ALA A 502 20.52 -4.03 -34.35
C ALA A 502 19.53 -4.98 -33.67
N GLU A 503 19.18 -4.72 -32.42
CA GLU A 503 17.93 -5.27 -31.85
C GLU A 503 16.77 -4.52 -32.50
N GLY A 504 15.89 -5.26 -33.17
CA GLY A 504 14.84 -4.69 -34.00
C GLY A 504 15.40 -3.74 -35.06
N SER A 505 14.93 -2.49 -35.05
CA SER A 505 15.35 -1.46 -35.99
C SER A 505 16.46 -0.58 -35.40
N PRO A 506 17.48 -0.18 -36.18
CA PRO A 506 18.54 0.68 -35.68
C PRO A 506 18.06 2.12 -35.42
N LEU A 507 18.79 2.83 -34.56
CA LEU A 507 18.55 4.24 -34.25
C LEU A 507 18.62 5.11 -35.52
N PRO A 508 17.60 5.91 -35.83
CA PRO A 508 17.46 6.49 -37.18
C PRO A 508 18.35 7.72 -37.45
N ALA A 509 18.89 8.38 -36.43
CA ALA A 509 19.62 9.65 -36.58
C ALA A 509 20.69 9.84 -35.49
N TYR A 510 21.61 10.78 -35.69
CA TYR A 510 22.60 11.18 -34.67
C TYR A 510 22.05 12.28 -33.74
N PRO A 511 22.45 12.30 -32.46
CA PRO A 511 22.26 13.45 -31.61
C PRO A 511 23.15 14.63 -32.07
N PRO A 512 22.87 15.85 -31.60
CA PRO A 512 23.79 16.98 -31.73
C PRO A 512 25.19 16.68 -31.16
N THR A 513 26.21 17.45 -31.55
CA THR A 513 27.61 17.20 -31.13
C THR A 513 27.82 17.14 -29.61
N ALA A 514 27.07 17.92 -28.82
CA ALA A 514 27.14 17.90 -27.35
C ALA A 514 26.25 16.80 -26.71
N GLY A 515 25.48 16.11 -27.54
CA GLY A 515 24.46 15.15 -27.13
C GLY A 515 24.96 13.72 -27.03
N SER A 516 23.99 12.82 -26.93
CA SER A 516 24.12 11.38 -26.72
C SER A 516 22.84 10.66 -27.17
N PHE A 517 22.92 9.35 -27.30
CA PHE A 517 21.77 8.46 -27.40
C PHE A 517 21.42 8.00 -25.99
N GLU A 518 20.18 8.15 -25.57
CA GLU A 518 19.73 7.77 -24.24
C GLU A 518 18.51 6.84 -24.34
N ARG A 519 18.57 5.71 -23.64
CA ARG A 519 17.49 4.75 -23.52
C ARG A 519 16.39 5.39 -22.68
N LYS A 520 15.14 5.22 -23.11
CA LYS A 520 13.97 5.74 -22.44
C LYS A 520 13.81 5.13 -21.06
N ALA A 521 13.21 5.87 -20.13
CA ALA A 521 12.77 5.30 -18.86
C ALA A 521 11.51 4.43 -19.01
N SER A 522 10.60 4.83 -19.91
CA SER A 522 9.39 4.07 -20.22
C SER A 522 9.07 4.11 -21.72
N ALA A 523 8.12 3.27 -22.16
CA ALA A 523 7.68 3.25 -23.56
C ALA A 523 7.18 4.63 -24.06
N VAL A 524 6.61 5.43 -23.16
CA VAL A 524 6.03 6.74 -23.47
C VAL A 524 7.00 7.91 -23.29
N SER A 525 8.21 7.65 -22.78
CA SER A 525 9.17 8.71 -22.52
C SER A 525 9.59 9.44 -23.80
N THR A 526 9.74 10.76 -23.66
CA THR A 526 10.11 11.68 -24.73
C THR A 526 11.40 12.40 -24.39
N ALA A 527 12.05 13.02 -25.38
CA ALA A 527 13.23 13.84 -25.11
C ALA A 527 12.96 14.97 -24.12
N ALA A 528 11.75 15.53 -24.07
CA ALA A 528 11.39 16.56 -23.11
C ALA A 528 11.20 15.97 -21.70
N SER A 529 10.49 14.86 -21.56
CA SER A 529 10.22 14.26 -20.25
C SER A 529 11.48 13.70 -19.59
N MET A 530 12.48 13.28 -20.36
CA MET A 530 13.75 12.73 -19.85
C MET A 530 14.81 13.78 -19.50
N VAL A 531 14.74 15.02 -20.02
CA VAL A 531 15.77 16.05 -19.77
C VAL A 531 15.61 16.70 -18.41
N ASP A 532 14.42 17.23 -18.14
CA ASP A 532 14.06 17.94 -16.91
C ASP A 532 12.58 17.71 -16.51
N GLY A 533 11.92 16.78 -17.18
CA GLY A 533 10.53 16.43 -16.92
C GLY A 533 10.36 15.24 -15.97
N ALA A 534 9.15 14.68 -15.99
CA ALA A 534 8.73 13.62 -15.05
C ALA A 534 9.53 12.31 -15.14
N ASP A 535 10.20 12.05 -16.27
CA ASP A 535 10.91 10.79 -16.50
C ASP A 535 12.42 10.90 -16.24
N ALA A 536 12.93 12.10 -15.93
CA ALA A 536 14.37 12.38 -15.89
C ALA A 536 15.15 11.60 -14.82
N LEU A 537 14.46 11.05 -13.82
CA LEU A 537 15.05 10.27 -12.72
C LEU A 537 14.35 8.91 -12.54
N LEU A 538 13.71 8.39 -13.59
CA LEU A 538 12.98 7.12 -13.55
C LEU A 538 13.80 5.92 -14.04
N GLY A 539 15.10 6.10 -14.25
CA GLY A 539 16.00 5.02 -14.68
C GLY A 539 15.83 4.67 -16.15
N ASN A 540 16.94 4.66 -16.91
CA ASN A 540 16.94 4.48 -18.36
C ASN A 540 16.87 3.00 -18.80
N GLY A 541 15.84 2.27 -18.34
CA GLY A 541 15.76 0.81 -18.43
C GLY A 541 14.83 0.23 -19.51
N HIS A 542 14.10 1.06 -20.28
CA HIS A 542 13.13 0.55 -21.24
C HIS A 542 13.80 -0.17 -22.42
N ASP A 543 13.43 -1.44 -22.63
CA ASP A 543 13.97 -2.28 -23.69
C ASP A 543 12.88 -3.15 -24.32
N SER A 544 12.38 -2.74 -25.47
CA SER A 544 11.41 -3.50 -26.26
C SER A 544 12.09 -4.49 -27.21
N ASN A 545 13.44 -4.60 -27.17
CA ASN A 545 14.26 -5.24 -28.20
C ASN A 545 14.11 -4.58 -29.59
N ASP A 546 13.81 -3.28 -29.62
CA ASP A 546 13.82 -2.46 -30.84
C ASP A 546 14.51 -1.13 -30.53
N ASN A 547 15.78 -1.02 -30.92
CA ASN A 547 16.61 0.14 -30.55
C ASN A 547 15.99 1.47 -31.00
N SER A 548 15.26 1.50 -32.12
CA SER A 548 14.60 2.71 -32.62
C SER A 548 13.42 3.17 -31.75
N ALA A 549 12.78 2.24 -31.04
CA ALA A 549 11.69 2.53 -30.11
C ALA A 549 12.20 2.85 -28.70
N ASP A 550 13.37 2.31 -28.35
CA ASP A 550 13.89 2.31 -26.98
C ASP A 550 14.73 3.53 -26.64
N PHE A 551 15.25 4.27 -27.61
CA PHE A 551 16.12 5.42 -27.37
C PHE A 551 15.56 6.73 -27.90
N ILE A 552 16.02 7.80 -27.29
CA ILE A 552 15.84 9.18 -27.70
C ILE A 552 17.19 9.84 -27.97
N LEU A 553 17.16 10.95 -28.70
CA LEU A 553 18.35 11.78 -28.94
C LEU A 553 18.39 12.91 -27.93
N ARG A 554 19.47 12.95 -27.14
CA ARG A 554 19.68 14.00 -26.15
C ARG A 554 20.46 15.16 -26.77
N PRO A 555 20.06 16.42 -26.53
CA PRO A 555 20.84 17.57 -26.96
C PRO A 555 22.10 17.78 -26.11
N THR A 556 22.04 17.35 -24.85
CA THR A 556 23.12 17.44 -23.86
C THR A 556 23.24 16.09 -23.15
N ARG A 557 24.44 15.52 -23.13
CA ARG A 557 24.77 14.30 -22.38
C ARG A 557 24.68 14.51 -20.87
N GLN A 558 24.24 13.49 -20.14
CA GLN A 558 24.19 13.50 -18.67
C GLN A 558 24.53 12.11 -18.10
N PRO A 559 25.72 11.54 -18.42
CA PRO A 559 26.04 10.18 -18.02
C PRO A 559 26.12 10.05 -16.51
N GLN A 560 25.54 8.98 -15.98
CA GLN A 560 25.69 8.48 -14.63
C GLN A 560 26.83 7.45 -14.53
N ASN A 561 27.43 7.34 -13.34
CA ASN A 561 28.43 6.33 -13.02
C ASN A 561 28.04 5.59 -11.73
N ARG A 562 28.90 4.70 -11.23
CA ARG A 562 28.59 3.92 -10.02
C ARG A 562 28.39 4.73 -8.73
N ALA A 563 28.79 6.00 -8.73
CA ALA A 563 28.62 6.92 -7.61
C ALA A 563 27.39 7.82 -7.77
N SER A 564 26.70 7.78 -8.92
CA SER A 564 25.41 8.43 -9.11
C SER A 564 24.35 7.83 -8.20
N ALA A 565 23.29 8.60 -7.95
CA ALA A 565 22.10 8.11 -7.27
C ALA A 565 21.48 6.96 -8.08
N THR A 566 20.85 6.02 -7.36
CA THR A 566 20.08 4.95 -8.00
C THR A 566 18.74 5.47 -8.47
N GLU A 567 18.25 4.97 -9.60
CA GLU A 567 16.96 5.35 -10.20
C GLU A 567 16.10 4.10 -10.47
N PRO A 568 14.76 4.18 -10.38
CA PRO A 568 13.87 3.03 -10.34
C PRO A 568 13.69 2.23 -11.63
#